data_AF-X1NTH9-F1
#
_entry.id   AF-X1NTH9-F1
#
_cell.length_a   1.000
_cell.length_b   1.000
_cell.length_c   1.000
_cell.angle_alpha   90.00
_cell.angle_beta   90.00
_cell.angle_gamma   90.00
#
_symmetry.space_group_name_H-M   'P 1'
#
loop_
_entity.id
_entity.type
_entity.pdbx_description
1 polymer ?
#
loop_
_entity_poly.entity_id
_entity_poly.type
_entity_poly.pdbx_seq_one_letter_code
_entity_poly.pdbx_strand_id
1 'polypeptide(L)'
;PDSSPQFNQDSDGGKINTTVGRILFNDALPPQLRFYNKIVDRASLRTLVSDCIRLLGNEGTASVLDRLKQLGFDYATRSGVSIAMNDIEEPPDKHELLKEAEERVSLIEEQFNHGLITEGEKYESVIQVWMETTDKMTESISRALDPHGSVYMMATSGAKGNISQIRQMAGMRGLMTDPSGKIMDFPIKSSLRDGLSPMEYFISTHGARKGLADTALRTSDSGYLTRRLVDIAQDVIVAETDCGTTEGVWIYRETAGGSLPPFENRITGYLAASKIVEPGTNAVIVERGEEIDE
;
A
#
# COMPACT_ATOMS: atom_id res chain seq x y z
N PRO A 1 -8.55 -15.40 13.71
CA PRO A 1 -9.20 -15.43 15.03
C PRO A 1 -9.31 -14.00 15.56
N ASP A 2 -10.37 -13.35 15.10
CA ASP A 2 -10.78 -12.01 15.53
C ASP A 2 -11.15 -12.02 17.01
N SER A 3 -10.49 -11.15 17.77
CA SER A 3 -11.02 -10.65 19.03
C SER A 3 -10.60 -9.19 19.17
N SER A 4 -11.43 -8.30 18.65
CA SER A 4 -11.46 -6.91 19.06
C SER A 4 -11.71 -6.86 20.58
N PRO A 5 -10.81 -6.29 21.40
CA PRO A 5 -11.09 -6.11 22.81
C PRO A 5 -12.02 -4.89 22.95
N GLN A 6 -13.27 -5.15 23.32
CA GLN A 6 -14.16 -4.14 23.89
C GLN A 6 -13.55 -3.67 25.21
N PHE A 7 -13.19 -2.39 25.28
CA PHE A 7 -12.79 -1.77 26.54
C PHE A 7 -14.04 -1.49 27.37
N ASN A 8 -14.28 -2.30 28.41
CA ASN A 8 -15.09 -1.87 29.53
C ASN A 8 -14.25 -0.88 30.35
N GLN A 9 -14.68 0.38 30.37
CA GLN A 9 -14.21 1.37 31.33
C GLN A 9 -14.84 1.06 32.69
N ASP A 10 -14.33 0.02 33.37
CA ASP A 10 -14.55 -0.14 34.80
C ASP A 10 -13.20 -0.41 35.44
N SER A 11 -12.91 0.38 36.46
CA SER A 11 -11.73 0.34 37.31
C SER A 11 -11.63 -1.00 38.04
N ASP A 12 -10.90 -1.96 37.48
CA ASP A 12 -10.22 -3.03 38.22
C ASP A 12 -9.17 -3.71 37.34
N GLY A 13 -8.02 -4.05 37.92
CA GLY A 13 -6.81 -4.50 37.23
C GLY A 13 -6.98 -5.81 36.42
N GLY A 14 -7.52 -5.70 35.21
CA GLY A 14 -7.66 -6.80 34.26
C GLY A 14 -6.31 -7.29 33.72
N LYS A 15 -6.10 -8.62 33.70
CA LYS A 15 -4.94 -9.23 33.06
C LYS A 15 -5.14 -9.25 31.55
N ILE A 16 -4.21 -8.66 30.80
CA ILE A 16 -4.21 -8.65 29.33
C ILE A 16 -3.11 -9.58 28.82
N ASN A 17 -3.44 -10.45 27.85
CA ASN A 17 -2.43 -11.27 27.18
C ASN A 17 -1.65 -10.39 26.18
N THR A 18 -0.37 -10.16 26.44
CA THR A 18 0.50 -9.25 25.67
C THR A 18 1.95 -9.71 25.70
N THR A 19 2.83 -9.05 24.95
CA THR A 19 4.26 -9.34 24.91
C THR A 19 5.07 -8.26 25.63
N VAL A 20 6.29 -8.57 26.07
CA VAL A 20 7.18 -7.61 26.73
C VAL A 20 7.45 -6.39 25.83
N GLY A 21 7.64 -6.62 24.53
CA GLY A 21 7.84 -5.54 23.56
C GLY A 21 6.64 -4.60 23.46
N ARG A 22 5.40 -5.13 23.55
CA ARG A 22 4.19 -4.30 23.59
C ARG A 22 4.08 -3.49 24.88
N ILE A 23 4.52 -4.02 26.01
CA ILE A 23 4.53 -3.25 27.27
C ILE A 23 5.47 -2.05 27.14
N LEU A 24 6.70 -2.27 26.69
CA LEU A 24 7.69 -1.21 26.47
C LEU A 24 7.24 -0.18 25.43
N PHE A 25 6.56 -0.63 24.37
CA PHE A 25 5.95 0.27 23.38
C PHE A 25 4.87 1.16 24.01
N ASN A 26 4.02 0.58 24.86
CA ASN A 26 2.97 1.32 25.55
C ASN A 26 3.51 2.33 26.58
N ASP A 27 4.68 2.08 27.17
CA ASP A 27 5.33 3.05 28.06
C ASP A 27 5.77 4.32 27.31
N ALA A 28 6.12 4.20 26.03
CA ALA A 28 6.47 5.34 25.18
C ALA A 28 5.23 6.15 24.75
N LEU A 29 4.05 5.51 24.72
CA LEU A 29 2.77 6.13 24.38
C LEU A 29 2.20 7.00 25.51
N PRO A 30 1.41 8.02 25.17
CA PRO A 30 0.75 8.84 26.17
C PRO A 30 -0.31 8.03 26.93
N PRO A 31 -0.61 8.35 28.21
CA PRO A 31 -1.52 7.57 29.05
C PRO A 31 -2.88 7.24 28.41
N GLN A 32 -3.40 8.16 27.60
CA GLN A 32 -4.69 8.05 26.92
C GLN A 32 -4.72 6.99 25.81
N LEU A 33 -3.55 6.67 25.22
CA LEU A 33 -3.41 5.70 24.12
C LEU A 33 -2.70 4.41 24.53
N ARG A 34 -2.51 4.20 25.84
CA ARG A 34 -1.88 2.98 26.35
C ARG A 34 -2.76 1.75 26.13
N PHE A 35 -2.14 0.59 26.30
CA PHE A 35 -2.70 -0.74 26.07
C PHE A 35 -2.94 -1.11 24.60
N TYR A 36 -2.17 -0.54 23.69
CA TYR A 36 -2.11 -0.98 22.30
C TYR A 36 -1.57 -2.41 22.19
N ASN A 37 -2.41 -3.35 21.77
CA ASN A 37 -2.11 -4.79 21.79
C ASN A 37 -2.18 -5.47 20.41
N LYS A 38 -1.72 -4.77 19.36
CA LYS A 38 -1.65 -5.30 17.98
C LYS A 38 -0.20 -5.25 17.47
N ILE A 39 0.06 -5.92 16.36
CA ILE A 39 1.33 -5.72 15.63
C ILE A 39 1.31 -4.32 15.06
N VAL A 40 2.38 -3.56 15.29
CA VAL A 40 2.50 -2.16 14.89
C VAL A 40 3.23 -2.12 13.55
N ASP A 41 2.48 -2.05 12.46
CA ASP A 41 2.99 -1.81 11.11
C ASP A 41 3.00 -0.31 10.78
N ARG A 42 3.53 0.06 9.61
CA ARG A 42 3.59 1.46 9.18
C ARG A 42 2.22 2.14 9.12
N ALA A 43 1.16 1.40 8.73
CA ALA A 43 -0.19 1.93 8.68
C ALA A 43 -0.74 2.21 10.08
N SER A 44 -0.61 1.25 10.99
CA SER A 44 -1.01 1.40 12.40
C SER A 44 -0.26 2.53 13.09
N LEU A 45 1.04 2.71 12.81
CA LEU A 45 1.80 3.86 13.31
C LEU A 45 1.23 5.19 12.82
N ARG A 46 0.82 5.28 11.54
CA ARG A 46 0.22 6.49 11.00
C ARG A 46 -1.09 6.83 11.73
N THR A 47 -1.93 5.84 11.99
CA THR A 47 -3.18 6.03 12.76
C THR A 47 -2.87 6.48 14.19
N LEU A 48 -1.94 5.80 14.89
CA LEU A 48 -1.54 6.18 16.24
C LEU A 48 -1.00 7.62 16.32
N VAL A 49 -0.25 8.06 15.31
CA VAL A 49 0.24 9.44 15.25
C VAL A 49 -0.91 10.42 15.02
N SER A 50 -1.87 10.08 14.17
CA SER A 50 -3.09 10.88 13.99
C SER A 50 -3.85 11.04 15.31
N ASP A 51 -4.03 9.96 16.06
CA ASP A 51 -4.70 9.98 17.36
C ASP A 51 -3.91 10.79 18.40
N CYS A 52 -2.57 10.72 18.37
CA CYS A 52 -1.72 11.56 19.22
C CYS A 52 -1.92 13.05 18.93
N ILE A 53 -1.98 13.45 17.64
CA ILE A 53 -2.17 14.85 17.24
C ILE A 53 -3.52 15.35 17.75
N ARG A 54 -4.56 14.53 17.64
CA ARG A 54 -5.91 14.88 18.10
C ARG A 54 -5.99 15.05 19.61
N LEU A 55 -5.34 14.17 20.37
CA LEU A 55 -5.44 14.16 21.85
C LEU A 55 -4.47 15.13 22.54
N LEU A 56 -3.27 15.34 21.98
CA LEU A 56 -2.18 16.07 22.64
C LEU A 56 -1.74 17.33 21.89
N GLY A 57 -2.24 17.56 20.67
CA GLY A 57 -1.75 18.58 19.78
C GLY A 57 -0.34 18.29 19.23
N ASN A 58 0.21 19.28 18.53
CA ASN A 58 1.47 19.13 17.79
C ASN A 58 2.68 18.94 18.71
N GLU A 59 2.82 19.74 19.77
CA GLU A 59 3.97 19.68 20.68
C GLU A 59 4.01 18.37 21.48
N GLY A 60 2.86 17.95 22.01
CA GLY A 60 2.76 16.69 22.75
C GLY A 60 3.07 15.48 21.86
N THR A 61 2.58 15.51 20.61
CA THR A 61 2.88 14.47 19.63
C THR A 61 4.35 14.41 19.28
N ALA A 62 5.02 15.56 19.10
CA ALA A 62 6.46 15.58 18.80
C ALA A 62 7.28 14.87 19.88
N SER A 63 6.95 15.08 21.16
CA SER A 63 7.59 14.38 22.27
C SER A 63 7.35 12.86 22.24
N VAL A 64 6.14 12.41 21.91
CA VAL A 64 5.82 10.98 21.74
C VAL A 64 6.62 10.38 20.58
N LEU A 65 6.67 11.08 19.45
CA LEU A 65 7.41 10.64 18.25
C LEU A 65 8.91 10.47 18.53
N ASP A 66 9.51 11.38 19.30
CA ASP A 66 10.93 11.24 19.67
C ASP A 66 11.20 10.01 20.54
N ARG A 67 10.30 9.69 21.49
CA ARG A 67 10.38 8.46 22.28
C ARG A 67 10.23 7.21 21.40
N LEU A 68 9.25 7.21 20.49
CA LEU A 68 9.03 6.11 19.55
C LEU A 68 10.22 5.92 18.60
N LYS A 69 10.84 7.01 18.15
CA LYS A 69 12.04 6.99 17.32
C LYS A 69 13.21 6.33 18.06
N GLN A 70 13.49 6.76 19.30
CA GLN A 70 14.56 6.19 20.11
C GLN A 70 14.32 4.69 20.37
N LEU A 71 13.11 4.34 20.81
CA LEU A 71 12.71 2.95 21.02
C LEU A 71 12.88 2.12 19.74
N GLY A 72 12.39 2.64 18.61
CA GLY A 72 12.50 2.01 17.31
C GLY A 72 13.94 1.73 16.90
N PHE A 73 14.84 2.72 17.02
CA PHE A 73 16.25 2.54 16.67
C PHE A 73 16.98 1.56 17.60
N ASP A 74 16.70 1.60 18.90
CA ASP A 74 17.31 0.68 19.87
C ASP A 74 16.92 -0.77 19.59
N TYR A 75 15.62 -1.03 19.38
CA TYR A 75 15.13 -2.38 19.12
C TYR A 75 15.40 -2.85 17.69
N ALA A 76 15.46 -1.96 16.70
CA ALA A 76 15.90 -2.31 15.35
C ALA A 76 17.38 -2.71 15.30
N THR A 77 18.23 -2.08 16.13
CA THR A 77 19.64 -2.47 16.23
C THR A 77 19.79 -3.83 16.93
N ARG A 78 18.99 -4.09 17.97
CA ARG A 78 19.01 -5.35 18.73
C ARG A 78 18.33 -6.52 18.02
N SER A 79 17.41 -6.26 17.10
CA SER A 79 16.68 -7.31 16.39
C SER A 79 17.57 -8.15 15.47
N GLY A 80 18.75 -7.63 15.11
CA GLY A 80 19.69 -8.34 14.24
C GLY A 80 19.16 -8.60 12.83
N VAL A 81 18.12 -7.85 12.41
CA VAL A 81 17.53 -7.97 11.08
C VAL A 81 18.60 -7.67 10.04
N SER A 82 18.87 -8.66 9.21
CA SER A 82 19.85 -8.63 8.13
C SER A 82 19.26 -9.29 6.90
N ILE A 83 19.93 -9.15 5.76
CA ILE A 83 19.56 -9.85 4.53
C ILE A 83 20.77 -10.63 4.05
N ALA A 84 20.61 -11.94 4.01
CA ALA A 84 21.54 -12.87 3.38
C ALA A 84 20.88 -13.52 2.17
N MET A 85 21.71 -14.13 1.32
CA MET A 85 21.22 -14.93 0.20
C MET A 85 20.26 -16.03 0.71
N ASN A 86 20.56 -16.67 1.83
CA ASN A 86 19.72 -17.75 2.38
C ASN A 86 18.35 -17.29 2.89
N ASP A 87 18.14 -16.00 3.14
CA ASP A 87 16.83 -15.47 3.57
C ASP A 87 15.84 -15.34 2.39
N ILE A 88 16.34 -15.49 1.16
CA ILE A 88 15.55 -15.45 -0.07
C ILE A 88 15.31 -16.89 -0.50
N GLU A 89 14.26 -17.49 0.03
CA GLU A 89 13.85 -18.85 -0.30
C GLU A 89 13.10 -18.91 -1.63
N GLU A 90 13.52 -19.83 -2.48
CA GLU A 90 12.88 -20.10 -3.76
C GLU A 90 11.59 -20.92 -3.53
N PRO A 91 10.46 -20.58 -4.17
CA PRO A 91 9.23 -21.35 -3.99
C PRO A 91 9.40 -22.76 -4.56
N PRO A 92 8.99 -23.82 -3.83
CA PRO A 92 9.23 -25.21 -4.24
C PRO A 92 8.55 -25.54 -5.58
N ASP A 93 7.41 -24.90 -5.86
CA ASP A 93 6.59 -25.16 -7.04
C ASP A 93 7.08 -24.40 -8.29
N LYS A 94 8.18 -23.64 -8.19
CA LYS A 94 8.62 -22.76 -9.28
C LYS A 94 8.81 -23.48 -10.61
N HIS A 95 9.55 -24.59 -10.58
CA HIS A 95 9.87 -25.36 -11.78
C HIS A 95 8.62 -25.99 -12.40
N GLU A 96 7.68 -26.43 -11.56
CA GLU A 96 6.40 -26.97 -12.02
C GLU A 96 5.54 -25.90 -12.68
N LEU A 97 5.40 -24.73 -12.04
CA LEU A 97 4.65 -23.60 -12.59
C LEU A 97 5.22 -23.09 -13.92
N LEU A 98 6.56 -23.01 -14.04
CA LEU A 98 7.21 -22.62 -15.28
C LEU A 98 6.99 -23.66 -16.39
N LYS A 99 7.07 -24.95 -16.06
CA LYS A 99 6.82 -26.03 -17.02
C LYS A 99 5.37 -26.05 -17.48
N GLU A 100 4.41 -25.90 -16.56
CA GLU A 100 2.98 -25.79 -16.89
C GLU A 100 2.72 -24.62 -17.85
N ALA A 101 3.35 -23.47 -17.60
CA ALA A 101 3.24 -22.30 -18.46
C ALA A 101 3.84 -22.54 -19.85
N GLU A 102 5.01 -23.19 -19.93
CA GLU A 102 5.66 -23.53 -21.21
C GLU A 102 4.82 -24.50 -22.04
N GLU A 103 4.22 -25.51 -21.42
CA GLU A 103 3.33 -26.47 -22.10
C GLU A 103 2.08 -25.76 -22.66
N ARG A 104 1.48 -24.86 -21.89
CA ARG A 104 0.35 -24.03 -22.35
C ARG A 104 0.73 -23.12 -23.53
N VAL A 105 1.89 -22.46 -23.44
CA VAL A 105 2.39 -21.61 -24.53
C VAL A 105 2.66 -22.44 -25.78
N SER A 106 3.27 -23.62 -25.65
CA SER A 106 3.50 -24.54 -26.79
C SER A 106 2.20 -24.93 -27.48
N LEU A 107 1.13 -25.19 -26.73
CA LEU A 107 -0.18 -25.50 -27.30
C LEU A 107 -0.79 -24.31 -28.07
N ILE A 108 -0.61 -23.08 -27.55
CA ILE A 108 -1.03 -21.85 -28.25
C ILE A 108 -0.22 -21.68 -29.55
N GLU A 109 1.08 -21.98 -29.53
CA GLU A 109 1.91 -21.94 -30.73
C GLU A 109 1.49 -22.99 -31.78
N GLU A 110 1.14 -24.19 -31.36
CA GLU A 110 0.60 -25.22 -32.26
C GLU A 110 -0.73 -24.78 -32.89
N GLN A 111 -1.64 -24.21 -32.10
CA GLN A 111 -2.91 -23.66 -32.61
C GLN A 111 -2.69 -22.56 -33.66
N PHE A 112 -1.72 -21.68 -33.40
CA PHE A 112 -1.32 -20.64 -34.35
C PHE A 112 -0.75 -21.24 -35.64
N ASN A 113 0.15 -22.23 -35.52
CA ASN A 113 0.77 -22.91 -36.66
C ASN A 113 -0.25 -23.69 -37.51
N HIS A 114 -1.33 -24.19 -36.89
CA HIS A 114 -2.47 -24.80 -37.59
C HIS A 114 -3.48 -23.78 -38.15
N GLY A 115 -3.27 -22.48 -37.94
CA GLY A 115 -4.15 -21.42 -38.43
C GLY A 115 -5.50 -21.32 -37.69
N LEU A 116 -5.57 -21.84 -36.46
CA LEU A 116 -6.79 -21.82 -35.63
C LEU A 116 -7.00 -20.48 -34.93
N ILE A 117 -5.93 -19.72 -34.69
CA ILE A 117 -5.94 -18.43 -34.00
C ILE A 117 -5.13 -17.40 -34.78
N THR A 118 -5.45 -16.13 -34.59
CA THR A 118 -4.72 -15.00 -35.18
C THR A 118 -3.47 -14.64 -34.38
N GLU A 119 -2.57 -13.83 -34.97
CA GLU A 119 -1.36 -13.37 -34.29
C GLU A 119 -1.65 -12.50 -33.06
N GLY A 120 -2.72 -11.68 -33.11
CA GLY A 120 -3.18 -10.88 -31.97
C GLY A 120 -3.66 -11.76 -30.82
N GLU A 121 -4.49 -12.76 -31.11
CA GLU A 121 -5.00 -13.71 -30.11
C GLU A 121 -3.86 -14.55 -29.51
N LYS A 122 -2.88 -14.97 -30.33
CA LYS A 122 -1.65 -15.64 -29.85
C LYS A 122 -0.96 -14.74 -28.80
N TYR A 123 -0.69 -13.49 -29.17
CA TYR A 123 0.02 -12.54 -28.31
C TYR A 123 -0.71 -12.31 -26.98
N GLU A 124 -2.01 -12.05 -27.01
CA GLU A 124 -2.81 -11.85 -25.80
C GLU A 124 -2.85 -13.10 -24.92
N SER A 125 -3.05 -14.27 -25.53
CA SER A 125 -3.09 -15.56 -24.81
C SER A 125 -1.75 -15.89 -24.13
N VAL A 126 -0.63 -15.68 -24.83
CA VAL A 126 0.71 -15.92 -24.26
C VAL A 126 0.97 -14.98 -23.09
N ILE A 127 0.61 -13.70 -23.22
CA ILE A 127 0.76 -12.74 -22.12
C ILE A 127 -0.09 -13.15 -20.92
N GLN A 128 -1.34 -13.54 -21.15
CA GLN A 128 -2.24 -13.96 -20.08
C GLN A 128 -1.67 -15.15 -19.31
N VAL A 129 -1.17 -16.18 -20.01
CA VAL A 129 -0.52 -17.34 -19.37
C VAL A 129 0.64 -16.90 -18.47
N TRP A 130 1.50 -16.00 -18.94
CA TRP A 130 2.62 -15.53 -18.13
C TRP A 130 2.22 -14.62 -16.97
N MET A 131 1.17 -13.81 -17.13
CA MET A 131 0.60 -13.03 -16.02
C MET A 131 0.03 -13.96 -14.93
N GLU A 132 -0.81 -14.93 -15.31
CA GLU A 132 -1.37 -15.92 -14.39
C GLU A 132 -0.28 -16.70 -13.64
N THR A 133 0.76 -17.15 -14.35
CA THR A 133 1.91 -17.85 -13.75
C THR A 133 2.66 -16.94 -12.78
N THR A 134 2.82 -15.66 -13.12
CA THR A 134 3.46 -14.67 -12.23
C THR A 134 2.65 -14.48 -10.94
N ASP A 135 1.32 -14.47 -11.02
CA ASP A 135 0.44 -14.32 -9.86
C ASP A 135 0.46 -15.57 -8.98
N LYS A 136 0.32 -16.78 -9.56
CA LYS A 136 0.49 -18.05 -8.85
C LYS A 136 1.85 -18.15 -8.14
N MET A 137 2.92 -17.70 -8.80
CA MET A 137 4.27 -17.65 -8.21
C MET A 137 4.32 -16.69 -7.02
N THR A 138 3.66 -15.54 -7.12
CA THR A 138 3.57 -14.55 -6.04
C THR A 138 2.88 -15.14 -4.80
N GLU A 139 1.80 -15.89 -5.00
CA GLU A 139 1.09 -16.58 -3.93
C GLU A 139 1.90 -17.71 -3.30
N SER A 140 2.65 -18.48 -4.11
CA SER A 140 3.54 -19.53 -3.59
C SER A 140 4.67 -18.93 -2.74
N ILE A 141 5.31 -17.85 -3.20
CA ILE A 141 6.35 -17.14 -2.42
C ILE A 141 5.80 -16.60 -1.10
N SER A 142 4.61 -16.00 -1.14
CA SER A 142 3.99 -15.43 0.07
C SER A 142 3.69 -16.49 1.13
N ARG A 143 3.45 -17.75 0.72
CA ARG A 143 3.25 -18.89 1.62
C ARG A 143 4.56 -19.55 2.06
N ALA A 144 5.59 -19.50 1.23
CA ALA A 144 6.89 -20.11 1.50
C ALA A 144 7.77 -19.27 2.45
N LEU A 145 7.62 -17.94 2.45
CA LEU A 145 8.40 -17.06 3.31
C LEU A 145 8.19 -17.36 4.80
N ASP A 146 9.31 -17.54 5.53
CA ASP A 146 9.29 -17.65 6.99
C ASP A 146 8.66 -16.39 7.63
N PRO A 147 7.54 -16.53 8.38
CA PRO A 147 6.91 -15.41 9.08
C PRO A 147 7.83 -14.70 10.10
N HIS A 148 8.88 -15.38 10.55
CA HIS A 148 9.89 -14.82 11.45
C HIS A 148 11.17 -14.36 10.74
N GLY A 149 11.25 -14.55 9.42
CA GLY A 149 12.38 -14.16 8.60
C GLY A 149 12.48 -12.64 8.43
N SER A 150 13.72 -12.16 8.31
CA SER A 150 14.02 -10.73 8.11
C SER A 150 13.32 -10.13 6.88
N VAL A 151 13.34 -10.84 5.75
CA VAL A 151 12.73 -10.39 4.49
C VAL A 151 11.21 -10.25 4.62
N TYR A 152 10.56 -11.23 5.28
CA TYR A 152 9.13 -11.19 5.55
C TYR A 152 8.77 -10.01 6.48
N MET A 153 9.51 -9.84 7.58
CA MET A 153 9.31 -8.71 8.50
C MET A 153 9.45 -7.36 7.80
N MET A 154 10.44 -7.20 6.92
CA MET A 154 10.66 -5.95 6.19
C MET A 154 9.52 -5.59 5.23
N ALA A 155 8.98 -6.59 4.52
CA ALA A 155 7.86 -6.39 3.59
C ALA A 155 6.51 -6.19 4.31
N THR A 156 6.21 -6.99 5.33
CA THR A 156 4.91 -6.94 6.04
C THR A 156 4.80 -5.76 6.99
N SER A 157 5.91 -5.32 7.61
CA SER A 157 5.91 -4.11 8.44
C SER A 157 5.71 -2.81 7.63
N GLY A 158 5.87 -2.87 6.31
CA GLY A 158 5.85 -1.70 5.44
C GLY A 158 7.08 -0.79 5.58
N ALA A 159 8.14 -1.28 6.24
CA ALA A 159 9.40 -0.55 6.42
C ALA A 159 10.14 -0.38 5.10
N LYS A 160 10.38 -1.49 4.38
CA LYS A 160 11.02 -1.49 3.07
C LYS A 160 10.83 -2.84 2.40
N GLY A 161 10.45 -2.83 1.12
CA GLY A 161 10.14 -4.07 0.41
C GLY A 161 8.64 -4.19 0.14
N ASN A 162 8.31 -4.81 -0.98
CA ASN A 162 6.97 -5.31 -1.28
C ASN A 162 7.11 -6.78 -1.69
N ILE A 163 6.06 -7.59 -1.50
CA ILE A 163 5.96 -8.97 -2.00
C ILE A 163 6.35 -9.05 -3.49
N SER A 164 5.95 -8.06 -4.30
CA SER A 164 6.34 -7.98 -5.72
C SER A 164 7.87 -7.86 -5.92
N GLN A 165 8.58 -7.18 -5.01
CA GLN A 165 10.05 -7.09 -5.05
C GLN A 165 10.70 -8.39 -4.58
N ILE A 166 10.13 -9.04 -3.56
CA ILE A 166 10.59 -10.37 -3.11
C ILE A 166 10.41 -11.40 -4.24
N ARG A 167 9.31 -11.32 -4.99
CA ARG A 167 9.10 -12.15 -6.18
C ARG A 167 10.19 -12.01 -7.21
N GLN A 168 10.67 -10.81 -7.48
CA GLN A 168 11.78 -10.62 -8.43
C GLN A 168 13.09 -11.21 -7.89
N MET A 169 13.24 -11.33 -6.58
CA MET A 169 14.43 -11.94 -5.97
C MET A 169 14.39 -13.47 -5.98
N ALA A 170 13.24 -14.10 -5.69
CA ALA A 170 13.14 -15.55 -5.49
C ALA A 170 12.39 -16.31 -6.61
N GLY A 171 11.41 -15.68 -7.25
CA GLY A 171 10.50 -16.30 -8.21
C GLY A 171 10.94 -16.05 -9.66
N MET A 172 10.02 -15.63 -10.51
CA MET A 172 10.35 -15.12 -11.83
C MET A 172 10.25 -13.60 -11.85
N ARG A 173 11.09 -12.93 -12.64
CA ARG A 173 10.99 -11.48 -12.80
C ARG A 173 9.75 -11.07 -13.59
N GLY A 174 9.31 -11.91 -14.52
CA GLY A 174 8.06 -11.73 -15.26
C GLY A 174 8.23 -11.08 -16.63
N LEU A 175 7.12 -10.60 -17.17
CA LEU A 175 7.06 -9.88 -18.44
C LEU A 175 7.67 -8.48 -18.31
N MET A 176 8.30 -8.01 -19.38
CA MET A 176 8.93 -6.69 -19.47
C MET A 176 8.32 -5.90 -20.61
N THR A 177 8.38 -4.57 -20.52
CA THR A 177 7.95 -3.68 -21.59
C THR A 177 9.11 -3.27 -22.47
N ASP A 178 8.86 -3.20 -23.77
CA ASP A 178 9.78 -2.65 -24.73
C ASP A 178 9.81 -1.10 -24.63
N PRO A 179 10.72 -0.42 -25.35
CA PRO A 179 10.74 1.04 -25.40
C PRO A 179 9.46 1.65 -25.97
N SER A 180 8.74 0.94 -26.84
CA SER A 180 7.47 1.41 -27.42
C SER A 180 6.31 1.39 -26.41
N GLY A 181 6.44 0.61 -25.33
CA GLY A 181 5.39 0.38 -24.32
C GLY A 181 4.62 -0.92 -24.52
N LYS A 182 4.92 -1.69 -25.56
CA LYS A 182 4.38 -3.04 -25.77
C LYS A 182 5.02 -4.01 -24.78
N ILE A 183 4.23 -4.94 -24.26
CA ILE A 183 4.73 -6.02 -23.41
C ILE A 183 5.43 -7.04 -24.31
N MET A 184 6.65 -7.44 -23.97
CA MET A 184 7.34 -8.52 -24.67
C MET A 184 6.75 -9.85 -24.22
N ASP A 185 6.39 -10.68 -25.20
CA ASP A 185 5.85 -12.04 -25.02
C ASP A 185 6.90 -13.05 -24.54
N PHE A 186 8.17 -12.63 -24.46
CA PHE A 186 9.26 -13.39 -23.86
C PHE A 186 9.52 -12.94 -22.40
N PRO A 187 9.11 -13.73 -21.38
CA PRO A 187 9.32 -13.37 -19.98
C PRO A 187 10.75 -13.65 -19.52
N ILE A 188 11.16 -12.98 -18.45
CA ILE A 188 12.36 -13.33 -17.70
C ILE A 188 11.97 -14.38 -16.65
N LYS A 189 12.38 -15.63 -16.88
CA LYS A 189 12.05 -16.79 -16.04
C LYS A 189 12.94 -16.86 -14.81
N SER A 190 14.18 -16.41 -14.96
CA SER A 190 15.19 -16.41 -13.91
C SER A 190 14.90 -15.36 -12.84
N SER A 191 15.30 -15.65 -11.60
CA SER A 191 15.26 -14.69 -10.49
C SER A 191 16.58 -13.92 -10.37
N LEU A 192 16.60 -12.87 -9.54
CA LEU A 192 17.87 -12.22 -9.18
C LEU A 192 18.77 -13.13 -8.32
N ARG A 193 18.19 -14.11 -7.62
CA ARG A 193 18.92 -15.12 -6.87
C ARG A 193 19.63 -16.11 -7.80
N ASP A 194 18.96 -16.55 -8.88
CA ASP A 194 19.52 -17.52 -9.84
C ASP A 194 20.55 -16.87 -10.76
N GLY A 195 20.41 -15.56 -10.97
CA GLY A 195 21.16 -14.80 -11.96
C GLY A 195 20.43 -14.75 -13.30
N LEU A 196 20.67 -13.68 -14.06
CA LEU A 196 20.04 -13.46 -15.36
C LEU A 196 21.00 -13.86 -16.48
N SER A 197 20.48 -14.53 -17.51
CA SER A 197 21.23 -14.72 -18.75
C SER A 197 21.53 -13.38 -19.44
N PRO A 198 22.53 -13.30 -20.33
CA PRO A 198 22.84 -12.07 -21.06
C PRO A 198 21.64 -11.48 -21.80
N MET A 199 20.78 -12.34 -22.36
CA MET A 199 19.58 -11.94 -23.07
C MET A 199 18.50 -11.40 -22.12
N GLU A 200 18.22 -12.10 -21.02
CA GLU A 200 17.27 -11.62 -20.00
C GLU A 200 17.74 -10.30 -19.36
N TYR A 201 19.04 -10.16 -19.10
CA TYR A 201 19.61 -8.92 -18.60
C TYR A 201 19.45 -7.78 -19.60
N PHE A 202 19.78 -8.01 -20.88
CA PHE A 202 19.63 -7.01 -21.94
C PHE A 202 18.18 -6.55 -22.09
N ILE A 203 17.23 -7.48 -22.08
CA ILE A 203 15.79 -7.19 -22.11
C ILE A 203 15.39 -6.34 -20.89
N SER A 204 15.85 -6.69 -19.69
CA SER A 204 15.57 -5.93 -18.47
C SER A 204 16.08 -4.49 -18.52
N THR A 205 17.12 -4.17 -19.30
CA THR A 205 17.66 -2.80 -19.37
C THR A 205 16.72 -1.82 -20.07
N HIS A 206 15.91 -2.28 -21.03
CA HIS A 206 14.99 -1.41 -21.79
C HIS A 206 13.92 -0.82 -20.87
N GLY A 207 13.23 -1.68 -20.11
CA GLY A 207 12.23 -1.25 -19.14
C GLY A 207 12.82 -0.35 -18.04
N ALA A 208 14.00 -0.69 -17.53
CA ALA A 208 14.67 0.12 -16.51
C ALA A 208 15.04 1.53 -17.03
N ARG A 209 15.62 1.62 -18.23
CA ARG A 209 16.01 2.90 -18.84
C ARG A 209 14.80 3.76 -19.16
N LYS A 210 13.73 3.17 -19.71
CA LYS A 210 12.47 3.87 -19.97
C LYS A 210 11.86 4.39 -18.68
N GLY A 211 11.79 3.58 -17.63
CA GLY A 211 11.27 4.03 -16.33
C GLY A 211 12.03 5.22 -15.73
N LEU A 212 13.37 5.23 -15.84
CA LEU A 212 14.20 6.36 -15.40
C LEU A 212 13.96 7.61 -16.26
N ALA A 213 13.87 7.47 -17.58
CA ALA A 213 13.59 8.57 -18.49
C ALA A 213 12.18 9.15 -18.26
N ASP A 214 11.17 8.29 -18.15
CA ASP A 214 9.78 8.68 -17.90
C ASP A 214 9.65 9.38 -16.55
N THR A 215 10.38 8.94 -15.52
CA THR A 215 10.40 9.63 -14.22
C THR A 215 10.97 11.04 -14.35
N ALA A 216 12.06 11.22 -15.11
CA ALA A 216 12.64 12.53 -15.35
C ALA A 216 11.69 13.46 -16.14
N LEU A 217 11.02 12.93 -17.18
CA LEU A 217 10.04 13.68 -17.97
C LEU A 217 8.81 14.07 -17.14
N ARG A 218 8.24 13.11 -16.40
CA ARG A 218 7.09 13.34 -15.52
C ARG A 218 7.37 14.32 -14.39
N THR A 219 8.62 14.45 -13.96
CA THR A 219 9.03 15.46 -12.98
C THR A 219 8.85 16.87 -13.55
N SER A 220 9.21 17.09 -14.82
CA SER A 220 9.00 18.36 -15.51
C SER A 220 7.51 18.68 -15.66
N ASP A 221 6.70 17.71 -16.10
CA ASP A 221 5.25 17.90 -16.29
C ASP A 221 4.55 18.21 -14.97
N SER A 222 4.93 17.51 -13.89
CA SER A 222 4.38 17.74 -12.55
C SER A 222 4.73 19.14 -12.07
N GLY A 223 5.99 19.56 -12.22
CA GLY A 223 6.43 20.92 -11.86
C GLY A 223 5.72 22.01 -12.67
N TYR A 224 5.51 21.77 -13.96
CA TYR A 224 4.77 22.68 -14.83
C TYR A 224 3.30 22.82 -14.43
N LEU A 225 2.64 21.69 -14.13
CA LEU A 225 1.26 21.69 -13.65
C LEU A 225 1.15 22.42 -12.31
N THR A 226 2.02 22.11 -11.34
CA THR A 226 2.06 22.81 -10.04
C THR A 226 2.25 24.31 -10.23
N ARG A 227 3.16 24.73 -11.11
CA ARG A 227 3.35 26.16 -11.42
C ARG A 227 2.06 26.79 -11.96
N ARG A 228 1.40 26.17 -12.95
CA ARG A 228 0.14 26.68 -13.50
C ARG A 228 -0.98 26.76 -12.47
N LEU A 229 -1.08 25.77 -11.59
CA LEU A 229 -2.07 25.76 -10.51
C LEU A 229 -1.79 26.90 -9.52
N VAL A 230 -0.53 27.13 -9.16
CA VAL A 230 -0.13 28.26 -8.29
C VAL A 230 -0.38 29.60 -8.98
N ASP A 231 -0.02 29.76 -10.26
CA ASP A 231 -0.24 30.99 -11.03
C ASP A 231 -1.73 31.41 -11.05
N ILE A 232 -2.66 30.45 -11.04
CA ILE A 232 -4.12 30.70 -10.99
C ILE A 232 -4.62 30.89 -9.55
N ALA A 233 -4.12 30.10 -8.60
CA ALA A 233 -4.61 30.08 -7.22
C ALA A 233 -3.92 31.10 -6.30
N GLN A 234 -2.88 31.80 -6.74
CA GLN A 234 -2.10 32.73 -5.91
C GLN A 234 -2.94 33.86 -5.28
N ASP A 235 -4.04 34.26 -5.94
CA ASP A 235 -4.93 35.32 -5.48
C ASP A 235 -6.07 34.80 -4.58
N VAL A 236 -6.11 33.48 -4.29
CA VAL A 236 -7.10 32.87 -3.40
C VAL A 236 -6.63 32.97 -1.95
N ILE A 237 -7.11 33.98 -1.23
CA ILE A 237 -6.76 34.26 0.16
C ILE A 237 -8.03 34.28 1.01
N VAL A 238 -7.99 33.65 2.19
CA VAL A 238 -9.08 33.72 3.18
C VAL A 238 -9.11 35.11 3.79
N ALA A 239 -10.06 35.94 3.37
CA ALA A 239 -10.20 37.34 3.80
C ALA A 239 -11.19 37.54 4.96
N GLU A 240 -12.18 36.64 5.09
CA GLU A 240 -13.25 36.73 6.07
C GLU A 240 -13.60 35.34 6.65
N THR A 241 -14.17 35.31 7.86
CA THR A 241 -14.53 34.07 8.56
C THR A 241 -15.85 33.48 8.06
N ASP A 242 -16.85 34.32 7.77
CA ASP A 242 -18.16 33.91 7.29
C ASP A 242 -18.68 34.92 6.26
N CYS A 243 -18.99 34.43 5.05
CA CYS A 243 -19.58 35.21 3.98
C CYS A 243 -21.12 35.27 4.04
N GLY A 244 -21.74 34.52 4.97
CA GLY A 244 -23.18 34.47 5.20
C GLY A 244 -23.99 33.66 4.17
N THR A 245 -23.32 32.98 3.24
CA THR A 245 -24.00 32.26 2.15
C THR A 245 -24.86 31.09 2.67
N THR A 246 -25.96 30.83 1.97
CA THR A 246 -26.81 29.63 2.15
C THR A 246 -26.55 28.57 1.09
N GLU A 247 -25.71 28.87 0.10
CA GLU A 247 -25.37 27.94 -0.97
C GLU A 247 -24.36 26.91 -0.47
N GLY A 248 -24.53 25.67 -0.93
CA GLY A 248 -23.65 24.56 -0.60
C GLY A 248 -23.70 23.50 -1.69
N VAL A 249 -22.76 22.55 -1.61
CA VAL A 249 -22.69 21.42 -2.54
C VAL A 249 -23.17 20.16 -1.84
N TRP A 250 -24.09 19.43 -2.48
CA TRP A 250 -24.55 18.14 -1.96
C TRP A 250 -23.48 17.07 -2.13
N ILE A 251 -23.04 16.50 -1.01
CA ILE A 251 -22.13 15.35 -1.00
C ILE A 251 -22.97 14.08 -0.77
N TYR A 252 -22.97 13.19 -1.76
CA TYR A 252 -23.70 11.92 -1.69
C TYR A 252 -22.78 10.76 -1.32
N ARG A 253 -23.32 9.79 -0.58
CA ARG A 253 -22.70 8.48 -0.42
C ARG A 253 -22.81 7.74 -1.75
N GLU A 254 -21.68 7.36 -2.35
CA GLU A 254 -21.72 6.52 -3.55
C GLU A 254 -22.24 5.13 -3.21
N THR A 255 -23.08 4.59 -4.11
CA THR A 255 -23.43 3.16 -4.12
C THR A 255 -22.24 2.36 -4.64
N ALA A 256 -22.01 1.16 -4.10
CA ALA A 256 -20.82 0.33 -4.31
C ALA A 256 -20.26 0.35 -5.75
N GLY A 257 -18.96 0.64 -5.89
CA GLY A 257 -18.20 0.59 -7.16
C GLY A 257 -17.61 1.92 -7.64
N GLY A 258 -17.88 3.02 -6.95
CA GLY A 258 -17.27 4.32 -7.26
C GLY A 258 -15.82 4.45 -6.77
N SER A 259 -15.03 5.25 -7.49
CA SER A 259 -13.60 5.47 -7.22
C SER A 259 -13.36 6.52 -6.13
N LEU A 260 -14.41 7.08 -5.53
CA LEU A 260 -14.25 8.14 -4.53
C LEU A 260 -13.83 7.57 -3.17
N PRO A 261 -13.11 8.36 -2.35
CA PRO A 261 -12.83 8.02 -0.97
C PRO A 261 -14.12 7.78 -0.16
N PRO A 262 -14.03 7.06 0.98
CA PRO A 262 -15.15 6.87 1.89
C PRO A 262 -15.88 8.18 2.21
N PHE A 263 -17.19 8.09 2.41
CA PHE A 263 -18.04 9.25 2.65
C PHE A 263 -17.57 10.10 3.84
N GLU A 264 -17.17 9.45 4.93
CA GLU A 264 -16.63 10.09 6.15
C GLU A 264 -15.47 11.04 5.82
N ASN A 265 -14.42 10.55 5.14
CA ASN A 265 -13.26 11.36 4.75
C ASN A 265 -13.60 12.55 3.83
N ARG A 266 -14.78 12.56 3.20
CA ARG A 266 -15.21 13.64 2.31
C ARG A 266 -16.04 14.71 3.02
N ILE A 267 -16.61 14.40 4.19
CA ILE A 267 -17.44 15.33 4.96
C ILE A 267 -16.70 15.90 6.17
N THR A 268 -15.76 15.17 6.76
CA THR A 268 -15.02 15.62 7.94
C THR A 268 -14.24 16.90 7.64
N GLY A 269 -14.38 17.91 8.51
CA GLY A 269 -13.73 19.21 8.40
C GLY A 269 -14.46 20.23 7.50
N TYR A 270 -15.63 19.87 6.94
CA TYR A 270 -16.51 20.83 6.25
C TYR A 270 -17.53 21.43 7.22
N LEU A 271 -18.00 22.65 6.91
CA LEU A 271 -19.10 23.29 7.63
C LEU A 271 -20.45 22.92 6.98
N ALA A 272 -21.45 22.61 7.80
CA ALA A 272 -22.79 22.28 7.31
C ALA A 272 -23.51 23.52 6.73
N ALA A 273 -23.79 23.52 5.41
CA ALA A 273 -24.52 24.60 4.75
C ALA A 273 -26.00 24.68 5.18
N SER A 274 -26.58 23.55 5.58
CA SER A 274 -27.96 23.42 6.06
C SER A 274 -28.03 22.47 7.25
N LYS A 275 -29.04 22.65 8.09
CA LYS A 275 -29.34 21.78 9.23
C LYS A 275 -29.53 20.33 8.78
N ILE A 276 -28.74 19.42 9.34
CA ILE A 276 -28.81 17.99 9.04
C ILE A 276 -29.69 17.33 10.10
N VAL A 277 -30.76 16.65 9.66
CA VAL A 277 -31.72 15.99 10.55
C VAL A 277 -31.75 14.49 10.29
N GLU A 278 -31.94 13.72 11.35
CA GLU A 278 -32.12 12.28 11.24
C GLU A 278 -33.50 11.96 10.62
N PRO A 279 -33.56 11.09 9.58
CA PRO A 279 -34.83 10.67 8.99
C PRO A 279 -35.68 9.90 10.01
N GLY A 280 -36.78 10.49 10.46
CA GLY A 280 -37.81 9.83 11.28
C GLY A 280 -37.97 10.39 12.69
N THR A 281 -36.88 10.77 13.36
CA THR A 281 -36.93 11.40 14.71
C THR A 281 -36.98 12.92 14.63
N ASN A 282 -36.59 13.50 13.47
CA ASN A 282 -36.43 14.95 13.28
C ASN A 282 -35.42 15.56 14.28
N ALA A 283 -34.57 14.71 14.89
CA ALA A 283 -33.49 15.12 15.75
C ALA A 283 -32.39 15.76 14.91
N VAL A 284 -31.82 16.83 15.43
CA VAL A 284 -30.75 17.57 14.76
C VAL A 284 -29.45 16.84 14.99
N ILE A 285 -28.75 16.50 13.90
CA ILE A 285 -27.43 15.87 13.96
C ILE A 285 -26.35 16.95 13.95
N VAL A 286 -26.46 17.92 13.04
CA VAL A 286 -25.52 19.04 12.88
C VAL A 286 -26.30 20.31 12.57
N GLU A 287 -26.04 21.39 13.30
CA GLU A 287 -26.65 22.70 13.05
C GLU A 287 -25.99 23.39 11.84
N ARG A 288 -26.66 24.41 11.28
CA ARG A 288 -26.08 25.19 10.18
C ARG A 288 -24.84 25.94 10.68
N GLY A 289 -23.75 25.87 9.91
CA GLY A 289 -22.48 26.54 10.21
C GLY A 289 -21.63 25.83 11.25
N GLU A 290 -22.03 24.63 11.68
CA GLU A 290 -21.25 23.77 12.55
C GLU A 290 -20.30 22.89 11.72
N GLU A 291 -19.10 22.66 12.25
CA GLU A 291 -18.10 21.77 11.63
C GLU A 291 -18.55 20.32 11.80
N ILE A 292 -18.48 19.57 10.70
CA ILE A 292 -18.70 18.13 10.72
C ILE A 292 -17.40 17.49 11.23
N ASP A 293 -17.38 17.16 12.50
CA ASP A 293 -16.36 16.32 13.12
C ASP A 293 -16.71 14.83 13.00
N GLU A 294 -15.91 13.97 13.63
CA GLU A 294 -15.98 12.50 13.49
C GLU A 294 -17.11 11.85 14.30
#